data_AF-A0A1F6ZP84-F1
#
_entry.id   AF-A0A1F6ZP84-F1
#
_cell.length_a   1.000
_cell.length_b   1.000
_cell.length_c   1.000
_cell.angle_alpha   90.00
_cell.angle_beta   90.00
_cell.angle_gamma   90.00
#
_symmetry.space_group_name_H-M   'P 1'
#
loop_
_entity.id
_entity.type
_entity.pdbx_description
1 polymer ?
#
loop_
_entity_poly.entity_id
_entity_poly.type
_entity_poly.pdbx_seq_one_letter_code
_entity_poly.pdbx_strand_id
1 'polypeptide(L)'
;MKRGLLHSKKGAEDFLNSKVAFIVLNVIFIALMLFYLLRVQKGASLIEQTYAKQIALIIDQAKPGTSLNIDISELYSLADKNNFGREGTVKIDYAAKKVIVKVADGRGYSFNFFSNSVIMWSVDKKSQKLNIEVKENV
;
A
#
# COMPACT_ATOMS: atom_id res chain seq x y z
N MET A 1 -66.64 23.81 30.49
CA MET A 1 -65.79 24.75 29.71
C MET A 1 -64.34 24.54 30.15
N LYS A 2 -63.44 24.44 29.15
CA LYS A 2 -61.95 24.42 29.20
C LYS A 2 -61.21 23.18 29.72
N ARG A 3 -60.55 22.53 28.75
CA ARG A 3 -59.59 21.42 28.79
C ARG A 3 -58.32 21.80 29.57
N GLY A 4 -57.89 20.95 30.50
CA GLY A 4 -56.60 21.03 31.17
C GLY A 4 -55.58 20.08 30.54
N LEU A 5 -54.57 20.67 29.90
CA LEU A 5 -53.17 20.22 29.82
C LEU A 5 -52.88 18.77 29.38
N LEU A 6 -52.79 18.58 28.05
CA LEU A 6 -52.10 17.44 27.45
C LEU A 6 -50.58 17.66 27.46
N HIS A 7 -49.93 16.93 28.37
CA HIS A 7 -48.66 16.23 28.23
C HIS A 7 -47.88 16.46 26.91
N SER A 8 -46.92 17.40 26.88
CA SER A 8 -45.94 17.52 25.79
C SER A 8 -44.57 16.99 26.24
N LYS A 9 -44.44 15.66 26.40
CA LYS A 9 -43.13 14.97 26.57
C LYS A 9 -42.43 14.62 25.25
N LYS A 10 -43.09 14.81 24.10
CA LYS A 10 -42.57 14.41 22.78
C LYS A 10 -41.37 15.23 22.28
N GLY A 11 -41.19 16.48 22.71
CA GLY A 11 -40.08 17.34 22.24
C GLY A 11 -38.72 17.07 22.92
N ALA A 12 -38.72 16.54 24.14
CA ALA A 12 -37.49 16.24 24.88
C ALA A 12 -36.89 14.88 24.46
N GLU A 13 -37.74 13.92 24.11
CA GLU A 13 -37.31 12.59 23.65
C GLU A 13 -36.61 12.65 22.29
N ASP A 14 -37.13 13.41 21.32
CA ASP A 14 -36.47 13.58 20.01
C ASP A 14 -35.12 14.31 20.11
N PHE A 15 -35.02 15.31 21.00
CA PHE A 15 -33.78 16.08 21.16
C PHE A 15 -32.68 15.27 21.85
N LEU A 16 -33.04 14.44 22.83
CA LEU A 16 -32.11 13.52 23.49
C LEU A 16 -31.71 12.38 22.54
N ASN A 17 -32.66 11.80 21.82
CA ASN A 17 -32.39 10.71 20.87
C ASN A 17 -31.50 11.17 19.71
N SER A 18 -31.74 12.37 19.17
CA SER A 18 -30.90 12.93 18.10
C SER A 18 -29.45 13.17 18.57
N LYS A 19 -29.25 13.68 19.79
CA LYS A 19 -27.91 13.89 20.35
C LYS A 19 -27.18 12.58 20.64
N VAL A 20 -27.88 11.60 21.20
CA VAL A 20 -27.32 10.27 21.46
C VAL A 20 -26.92 9.59 20.15
N ALA A 21 -27.77 9.63 19.13
CA ALA A 21 -27.45 9.09 17.81
C ALA A 21 -26.22 9.76 17.18
N PHE A 22 -26.10 11.09 17.31
CA PHE A 22 -24.92 11.82 16.83
C PHE A 22 -23.64 11.41 17.55
N ILE A 23 -23.69 11.25 18.88
CA ILE A 23 -22.54 10.80 19.68
C ILE A 23 -22.13 9.38 19.28
N VAL A 24 -23.09 8.46 19.18
CA VAL A 24 -22.82 7.06 18.80
C VAL A 24 -22.19 7.00 17.41
N LEU A 25 -22.72 7.75 16.44
CA LEU A 25 -22.17 7.81 15.09
C LEU A 25 -20.72 8.33 15.09
N ASN A 26 -20.43 9.38 15.86
CA ASN A 26 -19.07 9.92 15.98
C ASN A 26 -18.11 8.93 16.64
N VAL A 27 -18.55 8.21 17.68
CA VAL A 27 -17.73 7.18 18.33
C VAL A 27 -17.41 6.06 17.35
N ILE A 28 -18.39 5.58 16.59
CA ILE A 28 -18.18 4.57 15.54
C ILE A 28 -17.23 5.10 14.47
N PHE A 29 -17.44 6.35 14.02
CA PHE A 29 -16.59 6.98 13.02
C PHE A 29 -15.13 7.08 13.48
N ILE A 30 -14.90 7.55 14.71
CA ILE A 30 -13.56 7.63 15.30
C ILE A 30 -12.95 6.24 15.46
N ALA A 31 -13.72 5.23 15.90
CA ALA A 31 -13.24 3.87 16.04
C ALA A 31 -12.81 3.27 14.69
N LEU A 32 -13.61 3.46 13.63
CA LEU A 32 -13.26 3.04 12.27
C LEU A 32 -12.02 3.78 11.76
N MET A 33 -11.90 5.08 12.04
CA MET A 33 -10.74 5.88 11.65
C MET A 33 -9.46 5.39 12.35
N LEU A 34 -9.51 5.13 13.66
CA LEU A 34 -8.38 4.58 14.41
C LEU A 34 -8.01 3.18 13.93
N PHE A 35 -8.99 2.31 13.69
CA PHE A 35 -8.76 0.99 13.11
C PHE A 35 -8.07 1.07 11.74
N TYR A 36 -8.52 1.99 10.88
CA TYR A 36 -7.91 2.23 9.58
C TYR A 36 -6.49 2.78 9.70
N LEU A 37 -6.25 3.74 10.59
CA LEU A 37 -4.91 4.30 10.84
C LEU A 37 -3.91 3.23 11.30
N LEU A 38 -4.31 2.35 12.22
CA LEU A 38 -3.48 1.22 12.65
C LEU A 38 -3.17 0.25 11.50
N ARG A 39 -4.07 0.13 10.52
CA ARG A 39 -3.85 -0.67 9.31
C ARG A 39 -2.92 0.02 8.30
N VAL A 40 -3.01 1.35 8.17
CA VAL A 40 -2.21 2.16 7.24
C VAL A 40 -0.79 2.42 7.76
N GLN A 41 -0.60 2.51 9.08
CA GLN A 41 0.72 2.71 9.72
C GLN A 41 1.75 1.62 9.38
N LYS A 42 1.33 0.52 8.75
CA LYS A 42 2.27 -0.49 8.28
C LYS A 42 3.30 0.02 7.27
N GLY A 43 3.16 1.22 6.68
CA GLY A 43 4.21 1.97 5.92
C GLY A 43 4.68 1.33 4.61
N ALA A 44 4.79 0.00 4.63
CA ALA A 44 4.89 -0.97 3.57
C ALA A 44 4.14 -0.55 2.32
N SER A 45 2.85 -0.23 2.42
CA SER A 45 2.04 0.01 1.21
C SER A 45 2.52 1.21 0.38
N LEU A 46 3.05 2.28 1.00
CA LEU A 46 3.54 3.43 0.25
C LEU A 46 4.92 3.17 -0.34
N ILE A 47 5.82 2.57 0.45
CA ILE A 47 7.17 2.23 0.01
C ILE A 47 7.12 1.16 -1.10
N GLU A 48 6.32 0.10 -0.92
CA GLU A 48 6.05 -0.92 -1.94
C GLU A 48 5.56 -0.27 -3.24
N GLN A 49 4.63 0.69 -3.15
CA GLN A 49 4.11 1.40 -4.31
C GLN A 49 5.17 2.26 -5.00
N THR A 50 5.95 3.01 -4.25
CA THR A 50 7.00 3.88 -4.78
C THR A 50 8.06 3.07 -5.50
N TYR A 51 8.58 2.02 -4.86
CA TYR A 51 9.61 1.17 -5.45
C TYR A 51 9.10 0.40 -6.67
N ALA A 52 7.88 -0.17 -6.61
CA ALA A 52 7.32 -0.89 -7.76
C ALA A 52 7.16 0.02 -8.98
N LYS A 53 6.65 1.25 -8.79
CA LYS A 53 6.51 2.25 -9.85
C LYS A 53 7.86 2.70 -10.38
N GLN A 54 8.80 3.01 -9.49
CA GLN A 54 10.13 3.48 -9.87
C GLN A 54 10.86 2.44 -10.72
N ILE A 55 10.89 1.19 -10.28
CA ILE A 55 11.54 0.09 -11.00
C ILE A 55 10.86 -0.13 -12.36
N ALA A 56 9.53 -0.14 -12.42
CA ALA A 56 8.80 -0.31 -13.68
C ALA A 56 9.04 0.84 -14.67
N LEU A 57 9.02 2.09 -14.21
CA LEU A 57 9.32 3.26 -15.05
C LEU A 57 10.75 3.26 -15.55
N ILE A 58 11.70 2.85 -14.70
CA ILE A 58 13.10 2.67 -15.08
C ILE A 58 13.22 1.63 -16.20
N ILE A 59 12.53 0.49 -16.07
CA ILE A 59 12.49 -0.55 -17.11
C ILE A 59 11.91 0.00 -18.42
N ASP A 60 10.86 0.81 -18.33
CA ASP A 60 10.21 1.40 -19.51
C ASP A 60 11.07 2.43 -20.22
N GLN A 61 11.90 3.16 -19.48
CA GLN A 61 12.80 4.17 -20.03
C GLN A 61 14.18 3.63 -20.43
N ALA A 62 14.55 2.44 -19.95
CA ALA A 62 15.84 1.83 -20.19
C ALA A 62 15.98 1.38 -21.66
N LYS A 63 17.07 1.81 -22.29
CA LYS A 63 17.45 1.34 -23.63
C LYS A 63 18.12 -0.04 -23.55
N PRO A 64 18.04 -0.88 -24.59
CA PRO A 64 18.86 -2.08 -24.68
C PRO A 64 20.34 -1.79 -24.42
N GLY A 65 21.02 -2.65 -23.67
CA GLY A 65 22.40 -2.46 -23.21
C GLY A 65 22.53 -1.67 -21.91
N THR A 66 21.42 -1.20 -21.33
CA THR A 66 21.42 -0.49 -20.04
C THR A 66 21.58 -1.47 -18.87
N SER A 67 22.53 -1.19 -17.98
CA SER A 67 22.71 -1.89 -16.70
C SER A 67 22.50 -0.91 -15.55
N LEU A 68 21.64 -1.29 -14.62
CA LEU A 68 21.21 -0.44 -13.51
C LEU A 68 21.37 -1.16 -12.19
N ASN A 69 21.76 -0.39 -11.18
CA ASN A 69 21.93 -0.85 -9.83
C ASN A 69 21.10 0.04 -8.90
N ILE A 70 20.08 -0.54 -8.29
CA ILE A 70 19.13 0.16 -7.43
C ILE A 70 19.36 -0.30 -6.00
N ASP A 71 19.55 0.64 -5.08
CA ASP A 71 19.63 0.35 -3.65
C ASP A 71 18.25 -0.03 -3.11
N ILE A 72 18.13 -1.22 -2.54
CA ILE A 72 16.92 -1.78 -1.93
C ILE A 72 17.09 -2.04 -0.43
N SER A 73 18.12 -1.45 0.19
CA SER A 73 18.40 -1.56 1.63
C SER A 73 17.19 -1.18 2.50
N GLU A 74 16.47 -0.11 2.13
CA GLU A 74 15.25 0.32 2.82
C GLU A 74 14.15 -0.74 2.77
N LEU A 75 13.92 -1.37 1.60
CA LEU A 75 12.94 -2.45 1.45
C LEU A 75 13.28 -3.65 2.34
N TYR A 76 14.56 -4.00 2.45
CA TYR A 76 15.01 -5.07 3.32
C TYR A 76 14.88 -4.72 4.81
N SER A 77 15.24 -3.49 5.20
CA SER A 77 15.01 -3.03 6.58
C SER A 77 13.55 -3.14 6.97
N LEU A 78 12.64 -2.79 6.05
CA LEU A 78 11.21 -2.86 6.28
C LEU A 78 10.67 -4.30 6.31
N ALA A 79 11.17 -5.15 5.40
CA ALA A 79 10.81 -6.57 5.37
C ALA A 79 11.28 -7.32 6.63
N ASP A 80 12.47 -6.98 7.13
CA ASP A 80 13.03 -7.52 8.36
C ASP A 80 12.20 -7.04 9.58
N LYS A 81 11.82 -5.74 9.64
CA LYS A 81 10.92 -5.21 10.70
C LYS A 81 9.54 -5.89 10.73
N ASN A 82 9.06 -6.32 9.57
CA ASN A 82 7.76 -6.98 9.44
C ASN A 82 7.83 -8.51 9.56
N ASN A 83 9.00 -9.09 9.87
CA ASN A 83 9.24 -10.53 9.91
C ASN A 83 8.87 -11.27 8.60
N PHE A 84 8.86 -10.57 7.46
CA PHE A 84 8.53 -11.14 6.15
C PHE A 84 9.73 -11.84 5.51
N GLY A 85 10.94 -11.34 5.80
CA GLY A 85 12.18 -11.82 5.19
C GLY A 85 12.48 -11.17 3.83
N ARG A 86 13.71 -11.34 3.37
CA ARG A 86 14.26 -10.67 2.18
C ARG A 86 13.95 -11.36 0.85
N GLU A 87 13.54 -12.62 0.91
CA GLU A 87 13.21 -13.40 -0.27
C GLU A 87 11.80 -13.05 -0.76
N GLY A 88 11.68 -12.76 -2.06
CA GLY A 88 10.42 -12.32 -2.65
C GLY A 88 10.06 -10.85 -2.37
N THR A 89 10.96 -10.06 -1.77
CA THR A 89 10.72 -8.63 -1.53
C THR A 89 10.53 -7.84 -2.82
N VAL A 90 11.31 -8.17 -3.84
CA VAL A 90 11.16 -7.63 -5.19
C VAL A 90 11.10 -8.80 -6.16
N LYS A 91 10.11 -8.78 -7.05
CA LYS A 91 9.95 -9.76 -8.12
C LYS A 91 9.56 -9.04 -9.40
N ILE A 92 10.28 -9.32 -10.49
CA ILE A 92 9.95 -8.82 -11.82
C ILE A 92 9.45 -10.01 -12.63
N ASP A 93 8.18 -9.96 -13.00
CA ASP A 93 7.50 -10.98 -13.81
C ASP A 93 7.41 -10.48 -15.24
N TYR A 94 8.29 -11.00 -16.09
CA TYR A 94 8.37 -10.61 -17.50
C TYR A 94 7.15 -11.05 -18.30
N ALA A 95 6.64 -12.27 -18.06
CA ALA A 95 5.50 -12.82 -18.80
C ALA A 95 4.23 -12.00 -18.57
N ALA A 96 4.01 -11.56 -17.33
CA ALA A 96 2.87 -10.71 -16.98
C ALA A 96 3.18 -9.21 -17.06
N LYS A 97 4.38 -8.82 -17.51
CA LYS A 97 4.87 -7.43 -17.60
C LYS A 97 4.63 -6.59 -16.34
N LYS A 98 4.99 -7.13 -15.17
CA LYS A 98 4.77 -6.47 -13.87
C LYS A 98 5.95 -6.55 -12.93
N VAL A 99 6.18 -5.48 -12.18
CA VAL A 99 7.05 -5.43 -11.00
C VAL A 99 6.18 -5.57 -9.77
N ILE A 100 6.55 -6.49 -8.88
CA ILE A 100 5.88 -6.73 -7.61
C ILE A 100 6.87 -6.44 -6.49
N VAL A 101 6.47 -5.59 -5.54
CA VAL A 101 7.24 -5.30 -4.33
C VAL A 101 6.39 -5.62 -3.11
N LYS A 102 6.97 -6.36 -2.17
CA LYS A 102 6.28 -6.85 -0.97
C LYS A 102 7.22 -6.86 0.22
N VAL A 103 6.86 -6.20 1.30
CA VAL A 103 7.69 -6.11 2.54
C VAL A 103 6.95 -6.62 3.78
N ALA A 104 5.74 -7.17 3.62
CA ALA A 104 4.92 -7.73 4.70
C ALA A 104 3.98 -8.80 4.15
N ASP A 105 3.39 -9.62 5.02
CA ASP A 105 2.34 -10.56 4.62
C ASP A 105 1.15 -9.86 3.95
N GLY A 106 0.72 -10.42 2.83
CA GLY A 106 -0.29 -9.82 1.95
C GLY A 106 0.04 -9.97 0.47
N ARG A 107 -0.59 -9.15 -0.36
CA ARG A 107 -0.38 -9.15 -1.82
C ARG A 107 0.80 -8.28 -2.28
N GLY A 108 1.29 -7.38 -1.43
CA GLY A 108 2.24 -6.33 -1.81
C GLY A 108 1.61 -5.35 -2.82
N TYR A 109 2.46 -4.57 -3.48
CA TYR A 109 2.05 -3.70 -4.57
C TYR A 109 2.63 -4.19 -5.91
N SER A 110 1.82 -4.15 -6.95
CA SER A 110 2.22 -4.50 -8.31
C SER A 110 2.02 -3.33 -9.26
N PHE A 111 3.00 -3.07 -10.12
CA PHE A 111 2.91 -2.07 -11.18
C PHE A 111 3.34 -2.65 -12.52
N ASN A 112 2.63 -2.30 -13.58
CA ASN A 112 2.92 -2.81 -14.91
C ASN A 112 4.02 -1.99 -15.58
N PHE A 113 4.85 -2.65 -16.37
CA PHE A 113 5.75 -2.02 -17.32
C PHE A 113 5.31 -2.42 -18.74
N PHE A 114 5.73 -1.65 -19.74
CA PHE A 114 5.29 -1.80 -21.13
C PHE A 114 6.43 -2.21 -22.08
N SER A 115 7.69 -2.02 -21.67
CA SER A 115 8.88 -2.37 -22.46
C SER A 115 8.81 -3.78 -23.05
N ASN A 116 9.29 -3.91 -24.30
CA ASN A 116 9.41 -5.17 -25.03
C ASN A 116 10.82 -5.76 -24.97
N SER A 117 11.76 -5.08 -24.32
CA SER A 117 13.14 -5.54 -24.14
C SER A 117 13.21 -6.72 -23.18
N VAL A 118 14.20 -7.59 -23.33
CA VAL A 118 14.40 -8.71 -22.40
C VAL A 118 15.01 -8.19 -21.11
N ILE A 119 14.38 -8.48 -19.96
CA ILE A 119 14.79 -7.97 -18.65
C ILE A 119 15.41 -9.11 -17.85
N MET A 120 16.71 -9.02 -17.59
CA MET A 120 17.40 -9.86 -16.62
C MET A 120 17.54 -9.09 -15.31
N TRP A 121 17.26 -9.76 -14.19
CA TRP A 121 17.40 -9.13 -12.89
C TRP A 121 17.98 -10.10 -11.87
N SER A 122 18.75 -9.55 -10.94
CA SER A 122 19.29 -10.30 -9.81
C SER A 122 19.38 -9.40 -8.60
N VAL A 123 19.36 -10.02 -7.42
CA VAL A 123 19.49 -9.29 -6.16
C VAL A 123 20.76 -9.72 -5.47
N ASP A 124 21.65 -8.77 -5.23
CA ASP A 124 22.85 -9.01 -4.45
C ASP A 124 22.50 -8.89 -2.96
N LYS A 125 22.44 -10.05 -2.30
CA LYS A 125 22.11 -10.18 -0.87
C LYS A 125 23.14 -9.49 0.05
N LYS A 126 24.41 -9.34 -0.38
CA LYS A 126 25.47 -8.73 0.42
C LYS A 126 25.44 -7.21 0.32
N SER A 127 25.28 -6.69 -0.89
CA SER A 127 25.29 -5.24 -1.13
C SER A 127 23.91 -4.59 -1.08
N GLN A 128 22.85 -5.38 -0.87
CA GLN A 128 21.44 -4.94 -0.80
C GLN A 128 21.02 -4.16 -2.05
N LYS A 129 21.48 -4.63 -3.21
CA LYS A 129 21.26 -3.97 -4.50
C LYS A 129 20.51 -4.86 -5.47
N LEU A 130 19.54 -4.27 -6.16
CA LEU A 130 18.84 -4.85 -7.29
C LEU A 130 19.60 -4.47 -8.56
N ASN A 131 20.12 -5.48 -9.25
CA ASN A 131 20.73 -5.32 -10.56
C ASN A 131 19.70 -5.62 -11.64
N ILE A 132 19.54 -4.71 -12.59
CA ILE A 132 18.65 -4.87 -13.75
C ILE A 132 19.49 -4.67 -15.01
N GLU A 133 19.45 -5.65 -15.90
CA GLU A 133 20.11 -5.61 -17.20
C GLU A 133 19.04 -5.73 -18.29
N VAL A 134 18.99 -4.74 -19.17
CA VAL A 134 18.03 -4.69 -20.27
C VAL A 134 18.74 -5.12 -21.55
N LYS A 135 18.33 -6.25 -22.11
CA LYS A 135 18.89 -6.81 -23.35
C LYS A 135 17.97 -6.56 -24.53
N GLU A 136 18.59 -6.46 -25.70
CA GLU A 136 17.87 -6.34 -26.97
C GLU A 136 17.09 -7.63 -27.24
N ASN A 137 15.90 -7.48 -27.81
CA ASN A 137 15.08 -8.62 -28.20
C ASN A 137 15.56 -9.04 -29.60
N VAL A 138 16.35 -10.12 -29.67
CA VAL A 138 16.89 -10.67 -30.92
C VAL A 138 15.84 -11.55 -31.60
#